data_AF-A0A9E6R0N8-F1
#
_entry.id   AF-A0A9E6R0N8-F1
#
_cell.length_a   1.000
_cell.length_b   1.000
_cell.length_c   1.000
_cell.angle_alpha   90.00
_cell.angle_beta   90.00
_cell.angle_gamma   90.00
#
_symmetry.space_group_name_H-M   'P 1'
#
loop_
_entity.id
_entity.type
_entity.pdbx_description
1 polymer ?
#
loop_
_entity_poly.entity_id
_entity_poly.type
_entity_poly.pdbx_seq_one_letter_code
_entity_poly.pdbx_strand_id
1 'polypeptide(L)'
;MLPRWRSLGPLTLDLFHRDARRGSRWLGLHPREFGLIWRLADTPGERVTRRQLLQDVWRINHEPETNSVEVHVSRLRSKLAGAGCEGLVATATEGGYRLTQPEQFMLAKEPPAADALDAYLHDLGWLKEPSA
;
A
#
# COMPACT_ATOMS: atom_id res chain seq x y z
N MET A 1 8.95 14.87 4.06
CA MET A 1 7.48 14.70 4.18
C MET A 1 7.15 13.26 3.82
N LEU A 2 6.37 12.55 4.64
CA LEU A 2 5.84 11.24 4.23
C LEU A 2 4.75 11.46 3.17
N PRO A 3 4.80 10.77 2.02
CA PRO A 3 3.75 10.89 1.03
C PRO A 3 2.43 10.37 1.63
N ARG A 4 1.34 11.13 1.45
CA ARG A 4 0.01 10.73 1.92
C ARG A 4 -0.48 9.45 1.25
N TRP A 5 -0.06 9.20 0.01
CA TRP A 5 -0.50 8.07 -0.79
C TRP A 5 0.66 7.42 -1.54
N ARG A 6 0.50 6.12 -1.87
CA ARG A 6 1.45 5.35 -2.70
C ARG A 6 0.69 4.59 -3.78
N SER A 7 1.13 4.69 -5.03
CA SER A 7 0.55 3.95 -6.15
C SER A 7 1.32 2.66 -6.40
N LEU A 8 0.63 1.53 -6.36
CA LEU A 8 1.13 0.18 -6.60
C LEU A 8 0.41 -0.41 -7.80
N GLY A 9 0.62 0.21 -8.96
CA GLY A 9 -0.09 -0.12 -10.17
C GLY A 9 -1.56 0.31 -10.14
N PRO A 10 -2.56 -0.60 -10.19
CA PRO A 10 -3.96 -0.23 -10.17
C PRO A 10 -4.47 0.07 -8.74
N LEU A 11 -3.62 -0.17 -7.74
CA LEU A 11 -3.94 0.00 -6.32
C LEU A 11 -3.31 1.29 -5.79
N THR A 12 -4.07 2.11 -5.09
CA THR A 12 -3.58 3.28 -4.35
C THR A 12 -3.68 3.01 -2.85
N LEU A 13 -2.58 3.14 -2.11
CA LEU A 13 -2.56 3.14 -0.66
C LEU A 13 -2.81 4.57 -0.16
N ASP A 14 -3.68 4.75 0.83
CA ASP A 14 -3.93 6.03 1.50
C ASP A 14 -3.57 5.91 2.99
N LEU A 15 -2.57 6.69 3.42
CA LEU A 15 -2.07 6.69 4.78
C LEU A 15 -3.05 7.30 5.79
N PHE A 16 -3.88 8.25 5.34
CA PHE A 16 -4.89 8.90 6.18
C PHE A 16 -6.02 7.92 6.50
N HIS A 17 -6.53 7.24 5.48
CA HIS A 17 -7.56 6.21 5.63
C HIS A 17 -7.02 4.87 6.17
N ARG A 18 -5.69 4.68 6.12
CA ARG A 18 -5.01 3.40 6.43
C ARG A 18 -5.62 2.23 5.69
N ASP A 19 -5.91 2.46 4.42
CA ASP A 19 -6.55 1.49 3.54
C ASP A 19 -5.98 1.60 2.12
N ALA A 20 -6.33 0.63 1.28
CA ALA A 20 -6.03 0.63 -0.13
C ALA A 20 -7.34 0.76 -0.93
N ARG A 21 -7.26 1.38 -2.11
CA ARG A 21 -8.35 1.44 -3.07
C ARG A 21 -7.88 1.06 -4.47
N ARG A 22 -8.77 0.42 -5.23
CA ARG A 22 -8.64 0.29 -6.68
C ARG A 22 -9.73 1.12 -7.33
N GLY A 23 -9.35 2.18 -8.05
CA GLY A 23 -10.30 3.20 -8.50
C GLY A 23 -11.04 3.80 -7.30
N SER A 24 -12.37 3.71 -7.30
CA SER A 24 -13.24 4.20 -6.22
C SER A 24 -13.54 3.19 -5.11
N ARG A 25 -13.11 1.92 -5.26
CA ARG A 25 -13.45 0.85 -4.31
C ARG A 25 -12.35 0.66 -3.26
N TRP A 26 -12.70 0.93 -2.01
CA TRP A 26 -11.86 0.62 -0.83
C TRP A 26 -11.82 -0.89 -0.56
N LEU A 27 -10.67 -1.38 -0.10
CA LEU A 27 -10.44 -2.80 0.20
C LEU A 27 -10.84 -3.16 1.64
N GLY A 28 -11.01 -2.18 2.52
CA GLY A 28 -11.35 -2.40 3.93
C GLY A 28 -10.24 -3.14 4.67
N LEU A 29 -8.99 -2.75 4.46
CA LEU A 29 -7.83 -3.39 5.08
C LEU A 29 -7.85 -3.21 6.61
N HIS A 30 -7.49 -4.27 7.33
CA HIS A 30 -7.23 -4.18 8.76
C HIS A 30 -5.92 -3.39 8.99
N PRO A 31 -5.74 -2.65 10.11
CA PRO A 31 -4.54 -1.84 10.34
C PRO A 31 -3.20 -2.58 10.14
N ARG A 32 -3.14 -3.85 10.53
CA ARG A 32 -1.95 -4.71 10.29
C ARG A 32 -1.78 -5.10 8.83
N GLU A 33 -2.87 -5.36 8.10
CA GLU A 33 -2.81 -5.65 6.66
C GLU A 33 -2.32 -4.42 5.89
N PHE A 34 -2.81 -3.23 6.25
CA PHE A 34 -2.31 -1.96 5.72
C PHE A 34 -0.83 -1.75 6.08
N GLY A 35 -0.45 -1.95 7.34
CA GLY A 35 0.94 -1.83 7.77
C GLY A 35 1.89 -2.76 7.01
N LEU A 36 1.46 -4.01 6.75
CA LEU A 36 2.22 -4.97 5.93
C LEU A 36 2.46 -4.43 4.52
N ILE A 37 1.40 -4.09 3.77
CA ILE A 37 1.56 -3.64 2.39
C ILE A 37 2.28 -2.29 2.31
N TRP A 38 2.04 -1.39 3.26
CA TRP A 38 2.74 -0.11 3.36
C TRP A 38 4.24 -0.32 3.58
N ARG A 39 4.61 -1.23 4.49
CA ARG A 39 6.03 -1.55 4.72
C ARG A 39 6.64 -2.17 3.48
N LEU A 40 6.00 -3.15 2.85
CA LEU A 40 6.51 -3.77 1.62
C LEU A 40 6.67 -2.75 0.48
N ALA A 41 5.78 -1.76 0.41
CA ALA A 41 5.84 -0.68 -0.58
C ALA A 41 6.98 0.33 -0.36
N ASP A 42 7.65 0.30 0.80
CA ASP A 42 8.79 1.17 1.08
C ASP A 42 10.04 0.71 0.32
N THR A 43 10.18 -0.60 0.13
CA THR A 43 11.28 -1.25 -0.60
C THR A 43 10.70 -2.28 -1.57
N PRO A 44 10.04 -1.86 -2.68
CA PRO A 44 9.42 -2.77 -3.64
C PRO A 44 10.44 -3.74 -4.24
N GLY A 45 10.06 -5.01 -4.42
CA GLY A 45 10.93 -6.05 -4.99
C GLY A 45 11.88 -6.68 -3.97
N GLU A 46 12.26 -5.93 -2.94
CA GLU A 46 13.13 -6.42 -1.87
C GLU A 46 12.40 -7.35 -0.91
N ARG A 47 13.15 -8.33 -0.39
CA ARG A 47 12.66 -9.24 0.64
C ARG A 47 12.59 -8.51 1.98
N VAL A 48 11.40 -8.51 2.57
CA VAL A 48 11.17 -8.15 3.97
C VAL A 48 10.92 -9.41 4.78
N THR A 49 11.79 -9.66 5.75
CA THR A 49 11.75 -10.84 6.61
C THR A 49 10.59 -10.78 7.60
N ARG A 50 10.18 -11.95 8.10
CA ARG A 50 9.16 -12.05 9.17
C ARG A 50 9.54 -11.20 10.39
N ARG A 51 10.80 -11.26 10.83
CA ARG A 51 11.32 -10.47 11.96
C ARG A 51 11.18 -8.97 11.73
N GLN A 52 11.51 -8.48 10.53
CA GLN A 52 11.31 -7.07 10.18
C GLN A 52 9.83 -6.67 10.23
N LEU A 53 8.92 -7.51 9.73
CA LEU A 53 7.48 -7.22 9.78
C LEU A 53 6.95 -7.18 11.22
N LEU A 54 7.39 -8.10 12.07
CA LEU A 54 7.05 -8.10 13.51
C LEU A 54 7.53 -6.82 14.20
N GLN A 55 8.75 -6.37 13.90
CA GLN A 55 9.29 -5.15 14.45
C GLN A 55 8.56 -3.90 13.93
N ASP A 56 8.37 -3.79 12.62
CA ASP A 56 7.87 -2.57 11.98
C ASP A 56 6.34 -2.38 12.15
N VAL A 57 5.59 -3.48 12.06
CA VAL A 57 4.11 -3.47 12.04
C VAL A 57 3.51 -3.88 13.38
N TRP A 58 4.07 -4.88 14.07
CA TRP A 58 3.60 -5.29 15.39
C TRP A 58 4.30 -4.55 16.54
N ARG A 59 5.44 -3.89 16.29
CA ARG A 59 6.26 -3.21 17.32
C ARG A 59 6.76 -4.18 18.38
N ILE A 60 7.06 -5.41 17.98
CA ILE A 60 7.56 -6.48 18.83
C ILE A 60 8.96 -6.88 18.39
N ASN A 61 9.88 -7.00 19.35
CA ASN A 61 11.29 -7.34 19.10
C ASN A 61 11.62 -8.83 19.30
N HIS A 62 10.66 -9.63 19.74
CA HIS A 62 10.78 -11.09 19.87
C HIS A 62 9.91 -11.79 18.81
N GLU A 63 10.27 -13.02 18.44
CA GLU A 63 9.42 -13.84 17.57
C GLU A 63 8.34 -14.54 18.41
N PRO A 64 7.06 -14.16 18.28
CA PRO A 64 6.00 -14.88 18.97
C PRO A 64 5.83 -16.26 18.33
N GLU A 65 5.49 -17.26 19.14
CA GLU A 65 5.23 -18.64 18.69
C GLU A 65 4.01 -18.75 17.75
N THR A 66 3.22 -17.68 17.61
CA THR A 66 2.02 -17.62 16.77
C THR A 66 2.33 -17.24 15.31
N ASN A 67 1.57 -17.78 14.36
CA ASN A 67 1.62 -17.47 12.91
C ASN A 67 0.88 -16.16 12.53
N SER A 68 0.97 -15.13 13.38
CA SER A 68 0.19 -13.89 13.20
C SER A 68 0.50 -13.19 11.87
N VAL A 69 1.77 -13.15 11.46
CA VAL A 69 2.19 -12.51 10.21
C VAL A 69 1.56 -13.23 9.01
N GLU A 70 1.65 -14.56 8.95
CA GLU A 70 1.12 -15.38 7.86
C GLU A 70 -0.38 -15.22 7.73
N VAL A 71 -1.11 -15.23 8.85
CA VAL A 71 -2.57 -15.03 8.87
C VAL A 71 -2.95 -13.68 8.27
N HIS A 72 -2.26 -12.61 8.68
CA HIS A 72 -2.53 -11.27 8.16
C HIS A 72 -2.09 -11.11 6.69
N VAL A 73 -0.98 -11.74 6.27
CA VAL A 73 -0.58 -11.78 4.85
C VAL A 73 -1.61 -12.54 4.01
N SER A 74 -2.13 -13.66 4.50
CA SER A 74 -3.15 -14.45 3.81
C SER A 74 -4.43 -13.63 3.60
N ARG A 75 -4.93 -12.97 4.65
CA ARG A 75 -6.10 -12.08 4.56
C ARG A 75 -5.88 -10.91 3.62
N LEU A 76 -4.70 -10.28 3.69
CA LEU A 76 -4.30 -9.22 2.75
C LEU A 76 -4.35 -9.73 1.31
N ARG A 77 -3.77 -10.89 1.01
CA ARG A 77 -3.81 -11.51 -0.33
C ARG A 77 -5.23 -11.79 -0.79
N SER A 78 -6.10 -12.31 0.07
CA SER A 78 -7.51 -12.53 -0.27
C SER A 78 -8.22 -11.23 -0.65
N LYS A 79 -7.98 -10.13 0.08
CA LYS A 79 -8.56 -8.81 -0.25
C LYS A 79 -7.99 -8.23 -1.55
N LEU A 80 -6.69 -8.40 -1.77
CA LEU A 80 -6.04 -7.99 -3.03
C LEU A 80 -6.59 -8.79 -4.23
N ALA A 81 -6.77 -10.11 -4.08
CA ALA A 81 -7.37 -10.96 -5.09
C ALA A 81 -8.83 -10.56 -5.39
N GLY A 82 -9.64 -10.28 -4.35
CA GLY A 82 -11.01 -9.76 -4.51
C GLY A 82 -11.09 -8.37 -5.17
N ALA A 83 -9.97 -7.65 -5.22
CA ALA A 83 -9.80 -6.40 -5.94
C ALA A 83 -9.08 -6.59 -7.29
N GLY A 84 -8.80 -7.82 -7.73
CA GLY A 84 -8.10 -8.15 -8.98
C GLY A 84 -6.64 -7.67 -9.02
N CYS A 85 -5.99 -7.58 -7.86
CA CYS A 85 -4.58 -7.23 -7.67
C CYS A 85 -3.80 -8.41 -7.06
N GLU A 86 -4.14 -9.62 -7.47
CA GLU A 86 -3.44 -10.83 -7.08
C GLU A 86 -1.96 -10.78 -7.48
N GLY A 87 -1.12 -11.47 -6.71
CA GLY A 87 0.32 -11.51 -6.97
C GLY A 87 1.10 -10.27 -6.53
N LEU A 88 0.47 -9.16 -6.12
CA LEU A 88 1.16 -7.96 -5.60
C LEU A 88 2.06 -8.27 -4.40
N VAL A 89 1.63 -9.19 -3.53
CA VAL A 89 2.38 -9.61 -2.34
C VAL A 89 2.81 -11.05 -2.52
N ALA A 90 4.09 -11.28 -2.76
CA ALA A 90 4.66 -12.62 -2.96
C ALA A 90 5.53 -13.06 -1.78
N THR A 91 5.69 -14.37 -1.62
CA THR A 91 6.66 -14.95 -0.69
C THR A 91 8.00 -15.00 -1.42
N ALA A 92 9.07 -14.52 -0.79
CA ALA A 92 10.40 -14.61 -1.39
C ALA A 92 10.97 -16.04 -1.24
N THR A 93 11.85 -16.44 -2.16
CA THR A 93 12.44 -17.80 -2.19
C THR A 93 13.16 -18.14 -0.88
N GLU A 94 13.84 -17.17 -0.27
CA GLU A 94 14.53 -17.34 1.01
C GLU A 94 13.62 -17.11 2.24
N GLY A 95 12.30 -17.24 2.08
CA GLY A 95 11.31 -16.89 3.10
C GLY A 95 11.05 -15.39 3.22
N GLY A 96 10.07 -15.02 4.04
CA GLY A 96 9.59 -13.63 4.12
C GLY A 96 8.75 -13.23 2.92
N TYR A 97 8.53 -11.91 2.77
CA TYR A 97 7.58 -11.37 1.81
C TYR A 97 8.17 -10.22 1.04
N ARG A 98 7.70 -10.02 -0.17
CA ARG A 98 8.08 -8.88 -1.01
C ARG A 98 6.84 -8.33 -1.70
N LEU A 99 6.86 -7.03 -1.95
CA LEU A 99 5.99 -6.49 -3.00
C LEU A 99 6.60 -6.92 -4.32
N THR A 100 5.83 -7.59 -5.18
CA THR A 100 6.32 -7.85 -6.54
C THR A 100 6.47 -6.50 -7.22
N GLN A 101 7.67 -6.18 -7.69
CA GLN A 101 7.85 -5.08 -8.62
C GLN A 101 7.25 -5.56 -9.92
N PRO A 102 6.15 -4.95 -10.35
CA PRO A 102 5.63 -5.31 -11.63
C PRO A 102 6.40 -4.44 -12.61
N GLU A 103 7.36 -5.03 -13.32
CA GLU A 103 8.08 -4.37 -14.42
C GLU A 103 7.16 -3.98 -15.60
N GLN A 104 5.84 -4.07 -15.42
CA GLN A 104 4.78 -3.57 -16.29
C GLN A 104 3.96 -2.39 -15.72
N PHE A 105 4.22 -1.90 -14.52
CA PHE A 105 3.66 -0.61 -14.08
C PHE A 105 4.75 0.43 -14.20
N MET A 106 4.97 0.84 -15.44
CA MET A 106 5.66 2.08 -15.77
C MET A 106 5.21 3.16 -14.79
N LEU A 107 6.18 3.83 -14.17
CA LEU A 107 5.99 4.95 -13.27
C LEU A 107 4.90 5.88 -13.83
N ALA A 108 3.67 5.75 -13.33
CA ALA A 108 2.71 6.83 -13.39
C ALA A 108 3.32 7.93 -12.52
N LYS A 109 4.04 8.84 -13.18
CA LYS A 109 4.60 10.06 -12.61
C LYS A 109 3.50 11.05 -12.22
N GLU A 110 2.24 10.74 -12.52
CA GLU A 110 1.10 11.62 -12.31
C GLU A 110 0.13 11.05 -11.26
N PRO A 111 -0.30 11.89 -10.29
CA PRO A 111 -1.34 11.54 -9.34
C PRO A 111 -2.61 11.06 -10.05
N PRO A 112 -3.43 10.20 -9.42
CA PRO A 112 -4.78 9.96 -9.92
C PRO A 112 -5.45 11.33 -10.10
N ALA A 113 -5.81 11.64 -11.34
CA ALA A 113 -6.40 12.92 -11.70
C ALA A 113 -7.62 13.17 -10.80
N ALA A 114 -7.56 14.30 -10.09
CA ALA A 114 -8.55 14.81 -9.16
C ALA A 114 -8.81 13.94 -7.92
N ASP A 115 -7.86 13.95 -6.99
CA ASP A 115 -8.21 13.83 -5.58
C ASP A 115 -9.03 15.08 -5.20
N ALA A 116 -10.13 14.88 -4.47
CA ALA A 116 -11.11 15.88 -4.02
C ALA A 116 -10.53 17.13 -3.32
N LEU A 117 -9.22 17.19 -3.10
CA LEU A 117 -8.50 18.35 -2.61
C LEU A 117 -8.41 19.46 -3.66
N ASP A 118 -8.26 19.16 -4.95
CA ASP A 118 -8.18 20.19 -6.00
C ASP A 118 -9.52 20.91 -6.18
N ALA A 119 -10.63 20.16 -6.10
CA ALA A 119 -11.98 20.73 -6.08
C ALA A 119 -12.22 21.59 -4.82
N TYR A 120 -11.75 21.15 -3.66
CA TYR A 120 -11.85 21.88 -2.40
C TYR A 120 -10.99 23.15 -2.37
N LEU A 121 -9.79 23.12 -2.97
CA LEU A 121 -8.88 24.27 -3.06
C LEU A 121 -9.33 25.28 -4.12
N HIS A 122 -10.00 24.83 -5.17
CA HIS A 122 -10.68 25.71 -6.13
C HIS A 122 -11.86 26.44 -5.48
N ASP A 123 -12.70 25.75 -4.71
CA ASP A 123 -13.83 26.34 -4.00
C ASP A 123 -13.39 27.34 -2.92
N LEU A 124 -12.19 27.14 -2.36
CA LEU A 124 -11.53 28.08 -1.42
C LEU A 124 -10.73 29.21 -2.10
N GLY A 125 -10.69 29.27 -3.43
CA GLY A 125 -10.08 30.37 -4.20
C GLY A 125 -8.54 30.45 -4.15
N TRP A 126 -7.85 29.35 -3.83
CA TRP A 126 -6.39 29.32 -3.64
C TRP A 126 -5.57 28.95 -4.89
N LEU A 127 -6.22 28.57 -5.99
CA LEU A 127 -5.60 28.39 -7.30
C LEU A 127 -6.24 29.37 -8.30
N LYS A 128 -5.45 30.31 -8.83
CA LYS A 128 -5.84 31.07 -10.02
C LYS A 128 -5.43 30.27 -11.25
N GLU A 129 -6.31 30.25 -12.25
CA GLU A 129 -6.01 29.68 -13.57
C GLU A 129 -4.66 30.21 -14.07
N PRO A 130 -3.81 29.37 -14.68
CA PRO A 130 -2.60 29.88 -15.30
C PRO A 130 -3.01 30.85 -16.40
N SER A 131 -2.60 32.12 -16.23
CA SER A 131 -2.67 33.13 -17.29
C SER A 131 -1.91 32.59 -18.50
N ALA A 132 -2.58 32.67 -19.66
CA ALA A 132 -2.08 32.26 -20.98
C ALA A 132 -0.71 32.87 -21.34
#